data_AF-A0AAE1QF51-F1
#
_entry.id   AF-A0AAE1QF51-F1
#
_cell.length_a   1.000
_cell.length_b   1.000
_cell.length_c   1.000
_cell.angle_alpha   90.00
_cell.angle_beta   90.00
_cell.angle_gamma   90.00
#
_symmetry.space_group_name_H-M   'P 1'
#
loop_
_entity.id
_entity.type
_entity.pdbx_description
1 polymer ?
#
loop_
_entity_poly.entity_id
_entity_poly.type
_entity_poly.pdbx_seq_one_letter_code
_entity_poly.pdbx_strand_id
1 'polypeptide(L)'
;MKMLGHEGRRIDYLKIDIEGSEMPALEQVFREAPHLLTQVSQLGMEVHPGKYRVDDKLDKTSNHYRVWRIYHLFECLGFQLMHMELNQYPGSQYKWNGTLQSCCYELVWVMPLSPLPT
;
A
#
# COMPACT_ATOMS: atom_id res chain seq x y z
N MET A 1 16.77 -10.03 9.71
CA MET A 1 16.66 -11.48 9.41
C MET A 1 17.82 -12.33 9.93
N LYS A 2 19.08 -11.88 9.88
CA LYS A 2 20.27 -12.67 10.28
C LYS A 2 20.27 -13.16 11.73
N MET A 3 19.91 -12.28 12.68
CA MET A 3 19.85 -12.64 14.11
C MET A 3 18.75 -13.66 14.44
N LEU A 4 17.76 -13.83 13.56
CA LEU A 4 16.65 -14.77 13.73
C LEU A 4 16.75 -15.98 12.78
N GLY A 5 17.84 -16.12 12.01
CA GLY A 5 18.05 -17.24 11.08
C GLY A 5 17.10 -17.26 9.87
N HIS A 6 16.47 -16.13 9.55
CA HIS A 6 15.51 -15.99 8.44
C HIS A 6 16.12 -15.29 7.20
N GLU A 7 17.44 -15.21 7.12
CA GLU A 7 18.13 -14.60 5.98
C GLU A 7 17.87 -15.40 4.70
N GLY A 8 17.63 -14.69 3.58
CA GLY A 8 17.30 -15.31 2.29
C GLY A 8 15.93 -15.99 2.21
N ARG A 9 15.11 -15.94 3.26
CA ARG A 9 13.74 -16.48 3.21
C ARG A 9 12.78 -15.47 2.61
N ARG A 10 11.89 -15.96 1.75
CA ARG A 10 10.74 -15.20 1.26
C ARG A 10 9.83 -14.83 2.42
N ILE A 11 9.27 -13.62 2.37
CA ILE A 11 8.26 -13.14 3.31
C ILE A 11 6.90 -13.51 2.72
N ASP A 12 6.17 -14.41 3.38
CA ASP A 12 4.85 -14.82 2.91
C ASP A 12 3.82 -13.69 2.99
N TYR A 13 3.89 -12.90 4.07
CA TYR A 13 3.01 -11.75 4.26
C TYR A 13 3.76 -10.61 4.94
N LEU A 14 3.75 -9.43 4.32
CA LEU A 14 4.25 -8.18 4.89
C LEU A 14 3.06 -7.25 5.11
N LYS A 15 2.91 -6.70 6.32
CA LYS A 15 1.96 -5.61 6.60
C LYS A 15 2.73 -4.31 6.79
N ILE A 16 2.28 -3.23 6.16
CA ILE A 16 2.80 -1.89 6.34
C ILE A 16 1.68 -0.98 6.85
N ASP A 17 1.94 -0.33 7.97
CA ASP A 17 1.09 0.70 8.57
C ASP A 17 2.04 1.69 9.23
N ILE A 18 2.14 2.89 8.64
CA ILE A 18 3.11 3.91 9.06
C ILE A 18 2.48 5.30 9.12
N GLU A 19 1.18 5.35 9.43
CA GLU A 19 0.45 6.55 9.86
C GLU A 19 0.70 7.77 8.95
N GLY A 20 0.43 7.63 7.66
CA GLY A 20 0.47 8.73 6.68
C GLY A 20 1.79 8.89 5.92
N SER A 21 2.78 8.07 6.24
CA SER A 21 4.10 8.09 5.60
C SER A 21 4.26 7.03 4.48
N GLU A 22 3.19 6.36 4.08
CA GLU A 22 3.25 5.22 3.14
C GLU A 22 3.78 5.64 1.77
N MET A 23 3.25 6.73 1.20
CA MET A 23 3.62 7.15 -0.15
C MET A 23 5.10 7.57 -0.25
N PRO A 24 5.64 8.44 0.64
CA PRO A 24 7.08 8.74 0.65
C PRO A 24 7.97 7.50 0.84
N ALA A 25 7.60 6.60 1.76
CA ALA A 25 8.38 5.41 2.05
C ALA A 25 8.44 4.46 0.84
N LEU A 26 7.31 4.22 0.19
CA LEU A 26 7.25 3.35 -1.00
C LEU A 26 7.96 3.99 -2.20
N GLU A 27 7.79 5.29 -2.42
CA GLU A 27 8.53 6.00 -3.47
C GLU A 27 10.04 5.85 -3.30
N GLN A 28 10.53 5.92 -2.06
CA GLN A 28 11.93 5.64 -1.76
C GLN A 28 12.30 4.18 -2.06
N VAL A 29 11.51 3.21 -1.61
CA VAL A 29 11.75 1.78 -1.88
C VAL A 29 11.78 1.49 -3.37
N PHE A 30 10.82 1.99 -4.14
CA PHE A 30 10.77 1.80 -5.59
C PHE A 30 11.96 2.45 -6.31
N ARG A 31 12.49 3.56 -5.79
CA ARG A 31 13.66 4.24 -6.36
C ARG A 31 14.97 3.54 -6.02
N GLU A 32 15.14 3.08 -4.78
CA GLU A 32 16.44 2.68 -4.24
C GLU A 32 16.60 1.16 -4.16
N ALA A 33 15.51 0.44 -3.88
CA ALA A 33 15.57 -1.00 -3.62
C ALA A 33 14.27 -1.75 -4.01
N PRO A 34 13.76 -1.61 -5.24
CA PRO A 34 12.51 -2.27 -5.66
C PRO A 34 12.61 -3.79 -5.60
N HIS A 35 13.82 -4.34 -5.77
CA HIS A 35 14.10 -5.78 -5.68
C HIS A 35 13.71 -6.39 -4.32
N LEU A 36 13.67 -5.60 -3.24
CA LEU A 36 13.27 -6.09 -1.92
C LEU A 36 11.81 -6.56 -1.90
N LEU A 37 10.94 -5.91 -2.68
CA LEU A 37 9.52 -6.26 -2.77
C LEU A 37 9.29 -7.59 -3.52
N THR A 38 10.26 -8.04 -4.33
CA THR A 38 10.15 -9.34 -5.04
C THR A 38 10.24 -10.54 -4.10
N GLN A 39 10.76 -10.34 -2.88
CA GLN A 39 10.83 -11.37 -1.84
C GLN A 39 9.55 -11.44 -1.00
N VAL A 40 8.49 -10.73 -1.36
CA VAL A 40 7.21 -10.70 -0.65
C VAL A 40 6.14 -11.42 -1.49
N SER A 41 5.45 -12.40 -0.91
CA SER A 41 4.35 -13.11 -1.58
C SER A 41 3.04 -12.30 -1.51
N GLN A 42 2.75 -11.71 -0.36
CA GLN A 42 1.54 -10.93 -0.11
C GLN A 42 1.88 -9.68 0.69
N LEU A 43 1.27 -8.56 0.33
CA LEU A 43 1.47 -7.26 0.97
C LEU A 43 0.11 -6.74 1.44
N GLY A 44 -0.04 -6.55 2.75
CA GLY A 44 -1.10 -5.73 3.33
C GLY A 44 -0.61 -4.32 3.59
N MET A 45 -1.46 -3.32 3.37
CA MET A 45 -1.14 -1.94 3.71
C MET A 45 -2.36 -1.16 4.15
N GLU A 46 -2.21 -0.43 5.24
CA GLU A 46 -3.12 0.68 5.51
C GLU A 46 -2.67 1.90 4.71
N VAL A 47 -3.50 2.37 3.79
CA VAL A 47 -3.21 3.53 2.95
C VAL A 47 -3.96 4.74 3.48
N HIS A 48 -3.21 5.80 3.76
CA HIS A 48 -3.72 7.11 4.17
C HIS A 48 -3.76 8.08 2.96
N PRO A 49 -4.85 8.14 2.16
CA PRO A 49 -4.93 9.05 1.02
C PRO A 49 -4.97 10.54 1.42
N GLY A 50 -5.17 10.83 2.71
CA GLY A 50 -5.34 12.17 3.26
C GLY A 50 -6.82 12.50 3.50
N LYS A 51 -7.11 13.36 4.48
CA LYS A 51 -8.49 13.84 4.74
C LYS A 51 -8.88 14.85 3.66
N TYR A 52 -10.12 14.80 3.18
CA TYR A 52 -10.75 15.95 2.51
C TYR A 52 -10.90 17.09 3.52
N ARG A 53 -9.85 17.88 3.74
CA ARG A 53 -9.99 19.18 4.41
C ARG A 53 -10.48 20.18 3.38
N VAL A 54 -11.57 20.87 3.69
CA VAL A 54 -12.19 21.88 2.80
C VAL A 54 -11.18 23.00 2.51
N ASP A 55 -10.23 23.21 3.41
CA ASP A 55 -9.36 24.37 3.53
C ASP A 55 -7.99 24.19 2.83
N ASP A 56 -7.60 22.96 2.49
CA ASP A 56 -6.27 22.65 1.92
C ASP A 56 -6.20 22.99 0.43
N LYS A 57 -6.28 24.29 0.10
CA LYS A 57 -5.91 24.80 -1.22
C LYS A 57 -4.43 24.48 -1.45
N LEU A 58 -4.12 23.35 -2.11
CA LEU A 58 -3.17 23.19 -3.23
C LEU A 58 -2.55 21.78 -3.36
N ASP A 59 -2.79 20.83 -2.45
CA ASP A 59 -2.13 19.51 -2.51
C ASP A 59 -3.10 18.31 -2.67
N LYS A 60 -4.38 18.58 -2.94
CA LYS A 60 -5.47 17.57 -2.97
C LYS A 60 -5.39 16.59 -4.14
N THR A 61 -4.75 17.00 -5.23
CA THR A 61 -4.49 16.15 -6.39
C THR A 61 -3.28 15.26 -6.15
N SER A 62 -2.24 15.72 -5.46
CA SER A 62 -0.97 14.98 -5.40
C SER A 62 -1.11 13.65 -4.69
N ASN A 63 -1.76 13.58 -3.53
CA ASN A 63 -1.69 12.37 -2.72
C ASN A 63 -2.55 11.23 -3.29
N HIS A 64 -3.71 11.54 -3.87
CA HIS A 64 -4.47 10.57 -4.67
C HIS A 64 -3.67 10.09 -5.88
N TYR A 65 -3.00 10.99 -6.62
CA TYR A 65 -2.13 10.58 -7.73
C TYR A 65 -0.94 9.74 -7.26
N ARG A 66 -0.40 10.00 -6.07
CA ARG A 66 0.68 9.20 -5.47
C ARG A 66 0.20 7.80 -5.15
N VAL A 67 -0.99 7.65 -4.55
CA VAL A 67 -1.62 6.35 -4.31
C VAL A 67 -1.81 5.59 -5.62
N TRP A 68 -2.39 6.24 -6.65
CA TRP A 68 -2.55 5.63 -7.97
C TRP A 68 -1.23 5.24 -8.63
N ARG A 69 -0.19 6.06 -8.48
CA ARG A 69 1.15 5.75 -8.99
C ARG A 69 1.74 4.54 -8.28
N ILE A 70 1.65 4.46 -6.96
CA ILE A 70 2.12 3.31 -6.18
C ILE A 70 1.37 2.04 -6.59
N TYR A 71 0.06 2.12 -6.78
CA TYR A 71 -0.75 1.02 -7.30
C TYR A 71 -0.18 0.48 -8.62
N HIS A 72 0.07 1.35 -9.61
CA HIS A 72 0.65 0.93 -10.89
C HIS A 72 2.08 0.40 -10.77
N LEU A 73 2.89 0.93 -9.85
CA LEU A 73 4.23 0.41 -9.62
C LEU A 73 4.21 -1.01 -9.03
N PHE A 74 3.24 -1.32 -8.16
CA PHE A 74 3.01 -2.68 -7.70
C PHE A 74 2.58 -3.60 -8.86
N GLU A 75 1.66 -3.15 -9.72
CA GLU A 75 1.29 -3.92 -10.92
C GLU A 75 2.48 -4.18 -11.85
N CYS A 76 3.36 -3.20 -12.05
CA CYS A 76 4.59 -3.37 -12.84
C CYS A 76 5.56 -4.39 -12.21
N LEU A 77 5.54 -4.56 -10.88
CA LEU A 77 6.29 -5.62 -10.18
C LEU A 77 5.58 -6.98 -10.19
N GLY A 78 4.39 -7.07 -10.78
CA GLY A 78 3.61 -8.31 -10.87
C GLY A 78 2.68 -8.54 -9.69
N PHE A 79 2.54 -7.60 -8.76
CA PHE A 79 1.50 -7.67 -7.73
C PHE A 79 0.12 -7.39 -8.32
N GLN A 80 -0.90 -8.04 -7.77
CA GLN A 80 -2.31 -7.82 -8.10
C GLN A 80 -3.06 -7.39 -6.85
N LEU A 81 -3.85 -6.32 -6.92
CA LEU A 81 -4.74 -5.94 -5.82
C LEU A 81 -5.86 -6.98 -5.72
N MET A 82 -5.93 -7.68 -4.59
CA MET A 82 -6.90 -8.73 -4.31
C MET A 82 -8.05 -8.22 -3.44
N HIS A 83 -7.76 -7.30 -2.52
CA HIS A 83 -8.75 -6.76 -1.59
C HIS A 83 -8.51 -5.29 -1.27
N MET A 84 -9.59 -4.55 -1.06
CA MET A 84 -9.60 -3.19 -0.53
C MET A 84 -10.85 -2.99 0.30
N GLU A 85 -10.70 -2.48 1.51
CA GLU A 85 -11.81 -2.10 2.38
C GLU A 85 -11.59 -0.75 3.08
N LEU A 86 -12.69 -0.17 3.55
CA LEU A 86 -12.64 0.99 4.44
C LEU A 86 -12.09 0.54 5.79
N ASN A 87 -11.22 1.34 6.42
CA ASN A 87 -10.92 1.12 7.82
C ASN A 87 -12.22 1.19 8.65
N GLN A 88 -12.46 0.17 9.48
CA GLN A 88 -13.72 -0.01 10.22
C GLN A 88 -13.76 0.72 11.58
N TYR A 89 -12.69 1.42 11.95
CA TYR A 89 -12.66 2.22 13.17
C TYR A 89 -13.70 3.34 13.10
N PRO A 90 -14.64 3.47 14.04
CA PRO A 90 -15.71 4.47 13.95
C PRO A 90 -15.23 5.92 13.79
N GLY A 91 -14.03 6.25 14.28
CA GLY A 91 -13.43 7.59 14.15
C GLY A 91 -12.75 7.88 12.80
N SER A 92 -12.57 6.88 11.93
CA SER A 92 -11.93 7.04 10.62
C SER A 92 -12.93 7.33 9.50
N GLN A 93 -14.21 6.97 9.67
CA GLN A 93 -15.22 7.04 8.63
C GLN A 93 -15.97 8.38 8.57
N TYR A 94 -16.29 8.84 7.37
CA TYR A 94 -17.07 10.06 7.12
C TYR A 94 -17.84 9.98 5.80
N LYS A 95 -18.90 10.78 5.65
CA LYS A 95 -19.64 10.90 4.37
C LYS A 95 -19.12 12.06 3.55
N TRP A 96 -18.75 11.80 2.30
CA TRP A 96 -18.37 12.82 1.33
C TRP A 96 -19.15 12.60 0.02
N ASN A 97 -19.85 13.64 -0.44
CA ASN A 97 -20.70 13.59 -1.63
C ASN A 97 -21.70 12.40 -1.64
N GLY A 98 -22.26 12.07 -0.48
CA GLY A 98 -23.19 10.93 -0.32
C GLY A 98 -22.53 9.56 -0.18
N THR A 99 -21.22 9.44 -0.44
CA THR A 99 -20.47 8.18 -0.33
C THR A 99 -19.80 8.07 1.03
N LEU A 100 -19.82 6.87 1.62
CA LEU A 100 -19.05 6.55 2.83
C LEU A 100 -17.57 6.42 2.45
N GLN A 101 -16.73 7.19 3.12
CA GLN A 101 -15.28 7.18 2.97
C GLN A 101 -14.61 6.97 4.32
N SER A 102 -13.30 6.72 4.29
CA SER A 102 -12.48 6.60 5.48
C SER A 102 -11.22 7.46 5.31
N CYS A 103 -10.61 7.90 6.41
CA CYS A 103 -9.31 8.57 6.36
C CYS A 103 -8.16 7.61 5.97
N CYS A 104 -8.44 6.31 6.02
CA CYS A 104 -7.53 5.23 5.67
C CYS A 104 -8.28 4.01 5.12
N TYR A 105 -7.60 3.25 4.27
CA TYR A 105 -8.14 2.05 3.61
C TYR A 105 -7.19 0.89 3.81
N GLU A 106 -7.74 -0.31 3.98
CA GLU A 106 -6.96 -1.53 4.11
C GLU A 106 -6.90 -2.25 2.77
N LEU A 107 -5.69 -2.39 2.22
CA LEU A 107 -5.45 -2.98 0.91
C LEU A 107 -4.59 -4.23 1.02
N VAL A 108 -4.87 -5.23 0.17
CA VAL A 108 -4.08 -6.45 0.06
C VAL A 108 -3.70 -6.69 -1.40
N TRP A 109 -2.40 -6.77 -1.65
CA TRP A 109 -1.83 -7.20 -2.92
C TRP A 109 -1.22 -8.58 -2.80
N VAL A 110 -1.33 -9.37 -3.86
CA VAL A 110 -0.76 -10.71 -3.98
C VAL A 110 0.16 -10.77 -5.18
N MET A 111 1.35 -11.37 -5.02
CA MET A 111 2.20 -11.73 -6.13
C MET A 111 1.75 -13.12 -6.61
N PRO A 112 1.18 -13.26 -7.82
CA PRO A 112 0.83 -14.55 -8.37
C PRO A 112 2.09 -15.41 -8.40
N LEU A 113 1.98 -16.66 -7.97
CA LEU A 113 3.05 -17.61 -8.18
C LEU A 113 3.24 -17.74 -9.70
N SER A 114 4.41 -17.36 -10.20
CA SER A 114 4.83 -17.82 -11.51
C SER A 114 4.79 -19.36 -11.48
N PRO A 115 4.26 -20.04 -12.51
CA PRO A 115 4.44 -21.49 -12.59
C PRO A 115 5.93 -21.76 -12.43
N LEU A 116 6.27 -22.70 -11.53
CA LEU A 116 7.64 -23.19 -11.40
C LEU A 116 8.14 -23.53 -12.81
N PRO A 117 9.34 -23.10 -13.24
CA PRO A 117 9.92 -23.62 -14.46
C PRO A 117 9.95 -25.15 -14.33
N THR A 118 9.23 -25.81 -15.24
CA THR A 118 9.21 -27.27 -15.40
C THR A 118 10.55 -27.77 -15.89
#